data_AF-A0A7C2ASI1-F1
#
_entry.id   AF-A0A7C2ASI1-F1
#
_cell.length_a   1.000
_cell.length_b   1.000
_cell.length_c   1.000
_cell.angle_alpha   90.00
_cell.angle_beta   90.00
_cell.angle_gamma   90.00
#
_symmetry.space_group_name_H-M   'P 1'
#
loop_
_entity.id
_entity.type
_entity.pdbx_description
1 polymer ?
#
loop_
_entity_poly.entity_id
_entity_poly.type
_entity_poly.pdbx_seq_one_letter_code
_entity_poly.pdbx_strand_id
1 'polypeptide(L)' 'MYEEHRTTRKQMMELCKKIENENLKILEIINGDNIIFKKRNVHYANIDLKLEKVLTTHFGKRIYVTTRSMKTIERLK' A
#
# COMPACT_ATOMS: atom_id res chain seq x y z
N MET A 1 -14.04 -17.31 12.14
CA MET A 1 -13.61 -17.69 10.78
C MET A 1 -13.32 -16.38 10.06
N TYR A 2 -12.07 -15.91 10.05
CA TYR A 2 -11.73 -14.73 9.25
C TYR A 2 -11.76 -15.21 7.80
N GLU A 3 -12.72 -14.76 7.00
CA GLU A 3 -12.70 -14.99 5.56
C GLU A 3 -11.36 -14.48 5.04
N GLU A 4 -10.46 -15.42 4.75
CA GLU A 4 -9.21 -15.15 4.09
C GLU A 4 -9.57 -14.65 2.69
N HIS A 5 -9.72 -13.33 2.52
CA HIS A 5 -9.63 -12.73 1.19
C HIS A 5 -8.19 -12.96 0.71
N ARG A 6 -7.93 -14.15 0.17
CA ARG A 6 -6.65 -14.56 -0.39
C ARG A 6 -6.40 -13.77 -1.66
N THR A 7 -5.98 -12.53 -1.49
CA THR A 7 -5.38 -11.77 -2.58
C THR A 7 -3.94 -12.22 -2.68
N THR A 8 -3.61 -12.86 -3.79
CA THR A 8 -2.24 -13.27 -4.06
C THR A 8 -1.32 -12.05 -4.10
N ARG A 9 -0.04 -12.23 -3.76
CA ARG A 9 0.98 -11.18 -3.90
C ARG A 9 0.95 -10.52 -5.28
N LYS A 10 0.65 -11.30 -6.33
CA LYS A 10 0.52 -10.82 -7.70
C LYS A 10 -0.67 -9.87 -7.86
N GLN A 11 -1.86 -10.26 -7.39
CA GLN A 11 -3.05 -9.42 -7.45
C GLN A 11 -2.87 -8.12 -6.65
N MET A 12 -2.27 -8.18 -5.45
CA MET A 12 -1.97 -6.99 -4.66
C MET A 12 -0.99 -6.07 -5.40
N MET A 13 0.03 -6.63 -6.06
CA MET A 13 0.99 -5.86 -6.85
C MET A 13 0.32 -5.17 -8.03
N GLU A 14 -0.52 -5.88 -8.79
CA GLU A 14 -1.27 -5.30 -9.91
C GLU A 14 -2.23 -4.21 -9.43
N LEU A 15 -2.86 -4.39 -8.27
CA LEU A 15 -3.73 -3.39 -7.67
C LEU A 15 -2.96 -2.13 -7.28
N CYS A 16 -1.84 -2.27 -6.58
CA CYS A 16 -1.02 -1.15 -6.14
C CYS A 16 -0.32 -0.45 -7.32
N LYS A 17 -0.04 -1.16 -8.42
CA LYS A 17 0.47 -0.53 -9.64
C LYS A 17 -0.49 0.51 -10.24
N LYS A 18 -1.80 0.40 -9.99
CA LYS A 18 -2.79 1.39 -10.48
C LYS A 18 -2.60 2.78 -9.87
N ILE A 19 -1.91 2.90 -8.74
CA ILE A 19 -1.64 4.21 -8.11
C ILE A 19 -0.27 4.77 -8.47
N GLU A 20 0.55 4.03 -9.22
CA GLU A 20 1.86 4.51 -9.65
C GLU A 20 1.73 5.72 -10.56
N ASN A 21 2.67 6.65 -10.41
CA ASN A 21 2.85 7.79 -11.29
C ASN A 21 4.32 8.24 -11.24
N GLU A 22 4.64 9.34 -11.92
CA GLU A 22 5.98 9.94 -11.91
C GLU A 22 6.57 10.18 -10.50
N ASN A 23 5.72 10.32 -9.49
CA ASN A 23 6.05 10.69 -8.13
C ASN A 23 5.84 9.55 -7.12
N LEU A 24 5.34 8.39 -7.55
CA LEU A 24 5.05 7.23 -6.70
C LEU A 24 5.32 5.94 -7.48
N LYS A 25 6.22 5.11 -6.95
CA LYS A 25 6.56 3.80 -7.51
C LYS A 25 6.46 2.73 -6.43
N ILE A 26 5.72 1.66 -6.69
CA ILE A 26 5.64 0.49 -5.82
C ILE A 26 6.86 -0.39 -6.12
N LEU A 27 7.61 -0.72 -5.09
CA LEU A 27 8.84 -1.52 -5.21
C LEU A 27 8.55 -2.99 -4.95
N GLU A 28 7.90 -3.28 -3.83
CA GLU A 28 7.68 -4.64 -3.37
C GLU A 28 6.46 -4.75 -2.46
N ILE A 29 5.89 -5.95 -2.40
CA ILE A 29 4.91 -6.32 -1.38
C ILE A 29 5.47 -7.50 -0.59
N ILE A 30 5.57 -7.32 0.73
CA ILE A 30 6.04 -8.30 1.70
C ILE A 30 4.82 -8.88 2.41
N ASN A 31 4.76 -10.20 2.53
CA ASN A 31 3.69 -10.95 3.24
C ASN A 31 2.24 -10.66 2.81
N GLY A 32 2.03 -9.92 1.72
CA GLY A 32 0.70 -9.61 1.16
C GLY A 32 0.05 -8.34 1.70
N ASP A 33 0.56 -7.80 2.81
CA ASP A 33 -0.03 -6.68 3.55
C ASP A 33 0.94 -5.48 3.72
N ASN A 34 2.24 -5.71 3.56
CA ASN A 34 3.26 -4.67 3.68
C ASN A 34 3.72 -4.20 2.30
N ILE A 35 3.49 -2.92 1.99
CA ILE A 35 3.81 -2.35 0.67
C ILE A 35 5.03 -1.41 0.81
N ILE A 36 6.10 -1.74 0.11
CA ILE A 36 7.27 -0.88 -0.04
C ILE A 36 7.08 -0.02 -1.28
N PHE A 37 7.20 1.30 -1.12
CA PHE A 37 7.10 2.24 -2.21
C PHE A 37 8.17 3.34 -2.11
N LYS A 38 8.50 3.92 -3.26
CA LYS A 38 9.31 5.12 -3.39
C LYS A 38 8.41 6.29 -3.76
N LYS A 39 8.55 7.40 -3.05
CA LYS A 39 7.85 8.65 -3.35
C LYS A 39 8.83 9.77 -3.69
N ARG A 40 8.40 10.70 -4.54
CA ARG A 40 9.11 11.96 -4.86
C ARG A 40 8.12 13.12 -4.72
N ASN A 41 8.47 14.14 -3.95
CA ASN A 41 7.66 15.36 -3.77
C ASN A 41 6.16 15.17 -3.45
N VAL A 42 5.80 14.06 -2.79
CA VAL A 42 4.41 13.74 -2.39
C VAL A 42 4.36 13.50 -0.88
N HIS A 43 3.29 13.95 -0.23
CA HIS A 43 3.04 13.70 1.19
C HIS A 43 2.56 12.27 1.42
N TYR A 44 2.96 11.68 2.54
CA TYR A 44 2.53 10.33 2.95
C TYR A 44 1.00 10.22 3.05
N ALA A 45 0.35 11.29 3.56
CA ALA A 45 -1.09 11.46 3.67
C ALA A 45 -1.86 11.53 2.33
N ASN A 46 -1.17 11.59 1.20
CA ASN A 46 -1.80 11.46 -0.11
C ASN A 46 -1.69 10.03 -0.66
N ILE A 47 -0.73 9.26 -0.15
CA ILE A 47 -0.44 7.90 -0.61
C ILE A 47 -1.35 6.90 0.11
N ASP A 48 -1.51 7.06 1.42
CA ASP A 48 -2.51 6.32 2.21
C ASP A 48 -3.93 6.49 1.63
N LEU A 49 -4.41 7.71 1.39
CA LEU A 49 -5.75 7.96 0.84
C LEU A 49 -5.95 7.27 -0.51
N LYS A 50 -4.93 7.25 -1.37
CA LYS A 50 -4.97 6.55 -2.65
C LYS A 50 -5.04 5.04 -2.47
N LEU A 51 -4.21 4.48 -1.59
CA LEU A 51 -4.21 3.05 -1.28
C LEU A 51 -5.53 2.62 -0.64
N GLU A 52 -6.01 3.34 0.36
CA GLU A 52 -7.28 3.09 1.04
C GLU A 52 -8.44 3.07 0.04
N LYS A 53 -8.50 4.05 -0.86
CA LYS A 53 -9.55 4.12 -1.89
C LYS A 53 -9.50 2.91 -2.82
N VAL A 54 -8.32 2.55 -3.32
CA VAL A 54 -8.14 1.43 -4.25
C VAL A 54 -8.45 0.09 -3.57
N LEU A 55 -7.97 -0.12 -2.35
CA LEU A 55 -8.22 -1.33 -1.58
C LEU A 55 -9.70 -1.42 -1.18
N THR A 56 -10.29 -0.35 -0.65
CA THR A 56 -11.70 -0.31 -0.27
C THR A 56 -12.61 -0.63 -1.45
N THR A 57 -12.30 -0.07 -2.63
CA THR A 57 -13.05 -0.37 -3.87
C THR A 57 -12.90 -1.83 -4.27
N HIS A 58 -11.70 -2.40 -4.18
CA HIS A 58 -11.44 -3.78 -4.58
C HIS A 58 -12.08 -4.81 -3.66
N PHE A 59 -12.02 -4.60 -2.35
CA PHE A 59 -12.51 -5.54 -1.35
C PHE A 59 -13.96 -5.31 -0.92
N GLY A 60 -14.60 -4.24 -1.40
CA GLY A 60 -16.01 -3.91 -1.08
C GLY A 60 -16.24 -3.57 0.40
N LYS A 61 -15.18 -3.31 1.16
CA LYS A 61 -15.22 -2.99 2.59
C LYS A 61 -14.20 -1.91 2.93
N ARG A 62 -14.46 -1.13 3.97
CA ARG A 62 -13.56 -0.05 4.39
C ARG A 62 -12.22 -0.62 4.85
N ILE A 63 -11.15 -0.23 4.17
CA ILE A 63 -9.77 -0.60 4.51
C ILE A 63 -9.01 0.64 4.93
N TYR A 64 -8.29 0.51 6.03
CA TYR A 64 -7.41 1.55 6.56
C TYR A 64 -5.96 1.19 6.27
N VAL A 65 -5.16 2.18 5.91
CA VAL A 65 -3.74 2.01 5.59
C VAL A 65 -2.92 2.98 6.41
N THR A 66 -1.87 2.47 7.05
CA THR A 66 -0.88 3.32 7.70
C THR A 66 0.36 3.42 6.82
N THR A 67 0.87 4.64 6.60
CA THR A 67 2.14 4.86 5.91
C THR A 67 3.19 5.37 6.88
N ARG A 68 4.41 4.85 6.78
CA ARG A 68 5.56 5.29 7.59
C ARG A 68 6.80 5.45 6.72
N SER A 69 7.68 6.36 7.10
CA SER A 69 8.98 6.50 6.44
C SER A 69 9.93 5.39 6.89
N MET A 70 10.83 4.95 6.00
CA MET A 70 11.82 3.93 6.38
C MET A 70 12.72 4.41 7.53
N LYS A 71 13.09 5.70 7.53
CA LYS A 71 13.83 6.33 8.63
C LYS A 71 13.12 6.21 9.98
N THR A 72 11.79 6.27 10.00
CA THR A 72 11.00 6.10 11.22
C THR A 72 11.06 4.65 11.70
N ILE A 73 11.02 3.68 10.79
CA ILE A 73 11.12 2.25 11.12
C ILE A 73 12.51 1.92 11.65
N GLU A 74 13.57 2.45 11.03
CA GLU A 74 14.95 2.25 11.46
C GLU A 74 15.22 2.78 12.88
N ARG A 75 14.57 3.87 13.28
CA ARG A 75 14.70 4.45 14.63
C ARG A 75 13.96 3.67 15.73
N LEU A 76 13.14 2.68 15.38
CA LEU A 76 12.42 1.83 16.32
C LEU A 76 13.15 0.50 16.61
N LYS A 77 14.29 0.26 15.95
CA LYS A 77 15.21 -0.84 16.25
C LYS A 77 16.21 -0.42 17.32
#